data_AF-A0A7V1F6P9-F1
#
_entry.id   AF-A0A7V1F6P9-F1
#
_cell.length_a   1.000
_cell.length_b   1.000
_cell.length_c   1.000
_cell.angle_alpha   90.00
_cell.angle_beta   90.00
_cell.angle_gamma   90.00
#
_symmetry.space_group_name_H-M   'P 1'
#
loop_
_entity.id
_entity.type
_entity.pdbx_description
1 polymer ?
#
loop_
_entity_poly.entity_id
_entity_poly.type
_entity_poly.pdbx_seq_one_letter_code
_entity_poly.pdbx_strand_id
1 'polypeptide(L)' 'MKQSTAKNTFNILHKIETIEKEVTDLKLSVLKKLTPTGKKIASLKGILKGINITEKDIISAKKSLYSKTVI' A
#
# COMPACT_ATOMS: atom_id res chain seq x y z
N MET A 1 -40.83 -15.80 15.48
CA MET A 1 -39.88 -14.94 16.23
C MET A 1 -38.42 -15.17 15.83
N LYS A 2 -37.88 -16.40 15.85
CA LYS A 2 -36.44 -16.69 15.58
C LYS A 2 -35.90 -16.16 14.22
N GLN A 3 -36.73 -16.15 13.17
CA GLN A 3 -36.32 -15.74 11.82
C GLN A 3 -36.18 -14.21 11.68
N SER A 4 -36.95 -13.44 12.45
CA SER A 4 -36.88 -11.97 12.48
C SER A 4 -35.61 -11.48 13.19
N THR A 5 -35.22 -12.14 14.29
CA THR A 5 -33.97 -11.87 14.99
C THR A 5 -32.75 -12.20 14.12
N ALA A 6 -32.76 -13.33 13.42
CA ALA A 6 -31.68 -13.70 12.49
C ALA A 6 -31.50 -12.68 11.34
N LYS A 7 -32.61 -12.19 10.76
CA LYS A 7 -32.58 -11.15 9.72
C LYS A 7 -32.03 -9.82 10.25
N ASN A 8 -32.33 -9.48 11.50
CA ASN A 8 -31.79 -8.28 12.14
C ASN A 8 -30.28 -8.38 12.37
N THR A 9 -29.80 -9.52 12.90
CA THR A 9 -28.37 -9.77 13.08
C THR A 9 -27.61 -9.70 11.76
N PHE A 10 -28.13 -10.31 10.70
CA PHE A 10 -27.52 -10.24 9.36
C PHE A 10 -27.42 -8.80 8.86
N ASN A 11 -28.48 -8.00 9.02
CA ASN A 11 -28.48 -6.60 8.59
C ASN A 11 -27.48 -5.75 9.38
N ILE A 12 -27.34 -5.99 10.69
CA ILE A 12 -26.34 -5.32 11.52
C ILE A 12 -24.93 -5.69 11.08
N LEU A 13 -24.65 -6.98 10.85
CA LEU A 13 -23.34 -7.44 10.38
C LEU A 13 -22.96 -6.85 9.02
N HIS A 14 -23.90 -6.84 8.07
CA HIS A 14 -23.68 -6.22 6.75
C HIS A 14 -23.37 -4.73 6.85
N LYS A 15 -24.04 -4.00 7.76
CA LYS A 15 -23.74 -2.58 8.01
C LYS A 15 -22.35 -2.38 8.59
N ILE A 16 -21.92 -3.25 9.52
CA ILE A 16 -20.57 -3.21 10.09
C ILE A 16 -19.52 -3.44 8.99
N GLU A 17 -19.69 -4.47 8.16
CA GLU A 17 -18.78 -4.76 7.04
C GLU A 17 -18.67 -3.56 6.07
N THR A 18 -19.81 -2.91 5.78
CA THR A 18 -19.84 -1.71 4.93
C THR A 18 -19.02 -0.57 5.54
N ILE A 19 -19.19 -0.32 6.84
CA ILE A 19 -18.45 0.71 7.57
C ILE A 19 -16.95 0.40 7.60
N GLU A 20 -16.56 -0.86 7.83
CA GLU A 20 -15.15 -1.27 7.83
C GLU A 20 -14.48 -1.05 6.47
N LYS A 21 -15.20 -1.32 5.40
CA LYS A 21 -14.74 -1.06 4.03
C LYS A 21 -14.55 0.44 3.78
N GLU A 22 -15.54 1.26 4.13
CA GLU A 22 -15.46 2.72 3.97
C GLU A 22 -14.30 3.33 4.78
N VAL A 23 -14.10 2.87 6.01
CA VAL A 23 -12.97 3.30 6.86
C VAL A 23 -11.63 2.90 6.24
N THR A 24 -11.55 1.72 5.63
CA THR A 24 -10.34 1.26 4.93
C THR A 24 -10.04 2.11 3.70
N ASP A 25 -11.06 2.40 2.89
CA ASP A 25 -10.93 3.27 1.73
C ASP A 25 -10.52 4.70 2.12
N LEU A 26 -11.06 5.21 3.24
CA LEU A 26 -10.67 6.51 3.79
C LEU A 26 -9.19 6.51 4.22
N LYS A 27 -8.72 5.48 4.93
CA LYS A 27 -7.31 5.33 5.31
C LYS A 27 -6.40 5.31 4.08
N LEU A 28 -6.76 4.56 3.03
CA LEU A 28 -6.00 4.51 1.78
C LEU A 28 -5.99 5.85 1.04
N SER A 29 -7.11 6.57 1.04
CA SER A 29 -7.22 7.92 0.46
C SER A 29 -6.30 8.91 1.18
N VAL A 30 -6.28 8.87 2.52
CA VAL A 30 -5.36 9.70 3.32
C VAL A 30 -3.91 9.30 3.06
N LEU A 31 -3.58 8.01 3.04
CA LEU A 31 -2.22 7.54 2.72
C LEU A 31 -1.75 8.01 1.35
N LYS A 32 -2.58 7.97 0.31
CA LYS A 32 -2.25 8.50 -1.03
C LYS A 32 -2.00 10.01 -1.04
N LYS A 33 -2.63 10.76 -0.15
CA LYS A 33 -2.38 12.21 0.04
C LYS A 33 -1.11 12.48 0.87
N LEU A 34 -0.79 11.58 1.81
CA LEU A 34 0.37 11.68 2.68
C LEU A 34 1.65 11.05 2.08
N THR A 35 1.54 10.19 1.06
CA THR A 35 2.72 9.76 0.30
C THR A 35 3.41 11.02 -0.22
N PRO A 36 4.72 11.20 0.03
CA PRO A 36 5.42 12.41 -0.35
C PRO A 36 5.43 12.52 -1.88
N THR A 37 4.47 13.27 -2.41
CA THR A 37 4.25 13.58 -3.82
C THR A 37 5.39 14.41 -4.44
N GLY A 38 6.45 14.67 -3.68
CA GLY A 38 7.64 15.41 -4.12
C GLY A 38 8.93 14.60 -4.27
N LYS A 39 9.01 13.34 -3.81
CA LYS A 39 10.21 12.54 -4.06
C LYS A 39 10.14 11.95 -5.46
N LYS A 40 10.72 12.67 -6.43
CA LYS A 40 11.11 12.08 -7.73
C LYS A 40 11.76 10.73 -7.43
N ILE A 41 11.27 9.66 -8.05
CA ILE A 41 11.99 8.39 -8.09
C ILE A 41 13.37 8.75 -8.63
N ALA A 42 14.38 8.78 -7.74
CA ALA A 42 15.73 9.09 -8.14
C ALA A 42 16.15 7.96 -9.07
N SER A 43 16.17 8.23 -10.36
CA SER A 43 16.68 7.29 -11.34
C SER A 43 18.17 7.12 -11.04
N LEU A 44 18.51 6.02 -10.39
CA LEU A 44 19.91 5.62 -10.14
C LEU A 44 20.68 5.49 -11.46
N LYS A 45 19.97 5.37 -12.59
CA LYS A 45 20.53 5.33 -13.94
C LYS A 45 21.15 6.65 -14.39
N GLY A 46 20.71 7.80 -13.84
CA GLY A 46 21.04 9.12 -14.36
C GLY A 46 22.26 9.82 -13.72
N ILE A 47 22.74 9.36 -12.56
CA ILE A 47 23.76 10.09 -11.79
C ILE A 47 25.19 9.68 -12.16
N LEU A 48 25.39 8.46 -12.68
CA LEU A 48 26.72 7.93 -13.02
C LEU A 48 26.98 8.05 -14.53
N LYS A 49 27.51 9.19 -14.98
CA LYS A 49 27.94 9.37 -16.37
C LYS A 49 29.13 8.43 -16.67
N GLY A 50 29.01 7.63 -17.73
CA GLY A 50 30.09 6.75 -18.21
C GLY A 50 30.10 5.34 -17.62
N ILE A 51 29.15 4.99 -16.75
CA ILE A 51 29.05 3.64 -16.17
C ILE A 51 27.82 2.94 -16.77
N ASN A 52 28.04 1.78 -17.41
CA ASN A 52 26.96 0.96 -17.92
C ASN A 52 26.33 0.16 -16.78
N ILE A 53 25.23 0.67 -16.23
CA ILE A 53 24.48 -0.01 -15.17
C ILE A 53 23.66 -1.15 -15.79
N THR A 54 23.97 -2.38 -15.40
CA THR A 54 23.23 -3.56 -15.85
C THR A 54 22.05 -3.87 -14.93
N GLU A 55 21.10 -4.68 -15.41
CA GLU A 55 19.94 -5.09 -14.60
C GLU A 55 20.36 -5.84 -13.31
N LYS A 56 21.49 -6.56 -13.35
CA LYS A 56 22.04 -7.25 -12.18
C LYS A 56 22.45 -6.27 -11.07
N ASP A 57 23.03 -5.14 -11.45
CA ASP A 57 23.45 -4.09 -10.51
C ASP A 57 22.22 -3.45 -9.83
N ILE A 58 21.16 -3.24 -10.60
CA ILE A 58 19.88 -2.71 -10.10
C ILE A 58 19.25 -3.70 -9.11
N ILE A 59 19.21 -4.99 -9.43
CA ILE A 59 18.64 -6.04 -8.56
C ILE A 59 19.44 -6.14 -7.26
N SER A 60 20.78 -6.11 -7.34
CA SER A 60 21.66 -6.15 -6.17
C SER A 60 21.44 -4.94 -5.26
N ALA A 61 21.38 -3.73 -5.84
CA ALA A 61 21.10 -2.50 -5.10
C ALA A 61 19.72 -2.53 -4.45
N LYS A 62 18.68 -2.97 -5.16
CA LYS A 62 17.33 -3.15 -4.60
C LYS A 62 17.34 -4.12 -3.42
N LYS A 63 17.98 -5.28 -3.56
CA LYS A 63 18.09 -6.26 -2.48
C LYS A 63 18.76 -5.64 -1.26
N SER A 64 19.87 -4.94 -1.43
CA SER A 64 20.57 -4.25 -0.33
C SER A 64 19.68 -3.21 0.36
N LEU A 65 19.05 -2.32 -0.41
CA LEU A 65 18.23 -1.22 0.11
C LEU A 65 16.97 -1.71 0.84
N TYR A 66 16.30 -2.74 0.33
CA TYR A 66 15.03 -3.20 0.88
C TYR A 66 15.18 -4.36 1.88
N SER A 67 16.35 -5.01 1.97
CA SER A 67 16.61 -6.11 2.92
C SER A 67 16.50 -5.73 4.41
N LYS A 68 16.63 -4.44 4.74
CA LYS A 68 16.49 -3.94 6.13
C LYS A 68 15.07 -3.53 6.49
N THR A 69 14.11 -3.64 5.57
CA THR A 69 12.69 -3.44 5.93
C THR A 69 12.19 -4.72 6.58
N VAL A 70 12.60 -4.94 7.83
CA VAL A 70 11.89 -5.81 8.76
C VAL A 70 10.60 -5.06 9.08
N ILE A 71 9.50 -5.50 8.46
CA ILE A 71 8.15 -5.22 8.97
C ILE A 71 7.85 -6.30 10.02
#